data_AF-A0A6G3XMP0-F1
#
_entry.id   AF-A0A6G3XMP0-F1
#
_cell.length_a   1.000
_cell.length_b   1.000
_cell.length_c   1.000
_cell.angle_alpha   90.00
_cell.angle_beta   90.00
_cell.angle_gamma   90.00
#
_symmetry.space_group_name_H-M   'P 1'
#
loop_
_entity.id
_entity.type
_entity.pdbx_description
1 polymer ?
#
loop_
_entity_poly.entity_id
_entity_poly.type
_entity_poly.pdbx_seq_one_letter_code
_entity_poly.pdbx_strand_id
1 'polypeptide(L)'
;SIVGSTPLQEIKKPEYGASVVELAKYSDCVQQLLTKQVDAVTTDDSILKGYAAANSGKLKVVGDPFTDEPYGVGLNKDDKVLREAISKSLEERVKDGTYKKIYEATLGLSGSDYVEPPAIERY
;
A
#
# COMPACT_ATOMS: atom_id res chain seq x y z
N SER A 1 1.57 7.92 -11.76
CA SER A 1 1.25 7.99 -10.31
C SER A 1 0.43 9.24 -10.06
N ILE A 2 0.13 9.61 -8.80
CA ILE A 2 -0.65 10.82 -8.50
C ILE A 2 0.24 12.01 -8.14
N VAL A 3 -0.25 13.22 -8.44
CA VAL A 3 0.44 14.47 -8.11
C VAL A 3 0.70 14.56 -6.60
N GLY A 4 1.96 14.81 -6.23
CA GLY A 4 2.37 15.07 -4.85
C GLY A 4 2.64 13.84 -3.98
N SER A 5 2.52 12.61 -4.50
CA SER A 5 2.82 11.39 -3.73
C SER A 5 4.32 11.08 -3.66
N THR A 6 4.75 10.43 -2.58
CA THR A 6 6.12 9.92 -2.43
C THR A 6 6.52 8.98 -3.59
N PRO A 7 5.67 8.02 -4.02
CA PRO A 7 6.00 7.15 -5.15
C PRO A 7 6.20 7.90 -6.48
N LEU A 8 5.52 9.04 -6.68
CA LEU A 8 5.74 9.87 -7.86
C LEU A 8 7.14 10.50 -7.85
N GLN A 9 7.59 10.98 -6.69
CA GLN A 9 8.92 11.54 -6.54
C GLN A 9 10.01 10.48 -6.77
N GLU A 10 9.78 9.27 -6.24
CA GLU A 10 10.68 8.14 -6.39
C GLU A 10 10.83 7.72 -7.86
N ILE A 11 9.73 7.44 -8.56
CA ILE A 11 9.77 6.92 -9.94
C ILE A 11 10.32 7.92 -10.96
N LYS A 12 10.37 9.21 -10.62
CA LYS A 12 10.99 10.26 -11.44
C LYS A 12 12.51 10.25 -11.40
N LYS A 13 13.14 9.52 -10.48
CA LYS A 13 14.59 9.45 -10.42
C LYS A 13 15.16 8.86 -11.72
N PRO A 14 16.28 9.42 -12.26
CA PRO A 14 16.82 8.99 -13.54
C PRO A 14 17.17 7.51 -13.63
N GLU A 15 17.49 6.86 -12.50
CA GLU A 15 17.84 5.45 -12.42
C GLU A 15 16.72 4.50 -12.89
N TYR A 16 15.46 4.92 -12.80
CA TYR A 16 14.32 4.14 -13.28
C TYR A 16 14.02 4.36 -14.76
N GLY A 17 14.50 5.46 -15.37
CA GLY A 17 14.31 5.76 -16.79
C GLY A 17 12.85 5.85 -17.25
N ALA A 18 11.91 6.12 -16.34
CA ALA A 18 10.48 6.09 -16.63
C ALA A 18 9.98 7.39 -17.28
N SER A 19 9.08 7.27 -18.28
CA SER A 19 8.25 8.38 -18.73
C SER A 19 7.01 8.46 -17.86
N VAL A 20 6.83 9.57 -17.13
CA VAL A 20 5.86 9.64 -16.03
C VAL A 20 4.60 10.41 -16.44
N VAL A 21 3.44 9.77 -16.28
CA VAL A 21 2.12 10.41 -16.33
C VAL A 21 1.63 10.69 -14.91
N GLU A 22 1.17 11.91 -14.69
CA GLU A 22 0.71 12.43 -13.40
C GLU A 22 -0.80 12.72 -13.45
N LEU A 23 -1.56 12.10 -12.56
CA LEU A 23 -3.01 12.28 -12.47
C LEU A 23 -3.41 12.69 -11.05
N ALA A 24 -4.68 13.04 -10.86
CA ALA A 24 -5.18 13.46 -9.55
C ALA A 24 -5.57 12.28 -8.64
N LYS A 25 -5.95 11.13 -9.21
CA LYS A 25 -6.49 9.99 -8.46
C LYS A 25 -5.90 8.67 -8.96
N TYR A 26 -5.68 7.73 -8.03
CA TYR A 26 -5.23 6.39 -8.39
C TYR A 26 -6.24 5.63 -9.26
N SER A 27 -7.54 5.89 -9.09
CA SER A 27 -8.58 5.32 -9.96
C SER A 27 -8.35 5.66 -11.43
N ASP A 28 -7.90 6.88 -11.71
CA ASP A 28 -7.68 7.36 -13.06
C ASP A 28 -6.40 6.75 -13.64
N CYS A 29 -5.34 6.61 -12.82
CA CYS A 29 -4.14 5.86 -13.20
C CYS A 29 -4.46 4.40 -13.56
N VAL A 30 -5.27 3.73 -12.75
CA VAL A 30 -5.67 2.34 -12.97
C VAL A 30 -6.55 2.22 -14.22
N GLN A 31 -7.44 3.17 -14.48
CA GLN A 31 -8.23 3.20 -15.70
C GLN A 31 -7.34 3.35 -16.95
N GLN A 32 -6.30 4.20 -16.88
CA GLN A 32 -5.34 4.32 -17.98
C GLN A 32 -4.54 3.03 -18.20
N LEU A 33 -4.18 2.32 -17.14
CA LEU A 33 -3.53 1.00 -17.26
C LEU A 33 -4.45 -0.03 -17.91
N LEU A 34 -5.71 -0.12 -17.46
CA LEU A 34 -6.71 -1.03 -18.02
C LEU A 34 -7.02 -0.74 -19.51
N THR A 35 -6.92 0.52 -19.91
CA THR A 35 -7.11 0.96 -21.31
C THR A 35 -5.80 1.00 -22.11
N LYS A 36 -4.68 0.54 -21.54
CA LYS A 36 -3.36 0.46 -22.17
C LYS A 36 -2.79 1.82 -22.62
N GLN A 37 -3.19 2.90 -21.95
CA GLN A 37 -2.60 4.23 -22.16
C GLN A 37 -1.25 4.39 -21.43
N VAL A 38 -1.05 3.61 -20.37
CA VAL A 38 0.22 3.50 -19.63
C VAL A 38 0.57 2.03 -19.44
N ASP A 39 1.86 1.75 -19.27
CA ASP A 39 2.37 0.38 -19.09
C ASP A 39 2.30 -0.10 -17.63
N ALA A 40 2.36 0.83 -16.67
CA ALA A 40 2.36 0.53 -15.24
C ALA A 40 1.79 1.67 -14.39
N VAL A 41 1.37 1.34 -13.17
CA VAL A 41 1.01 2.29 -12.11
C VAL A 41 1.89 2.00 -10.90
N THR A 42 2.51 3.03 -10.35
CA THR A 42 3.37 2.94 -9.16
C THR A 42 2.75 3.70 -7.98
N THR A 43 2.68 3.03 -6.84
CA THR A 43 2.32 3.54 -5.52
C THR A 43 2.61 2.47 -4.48
N ASP A 44 2.35 2.76 -3.22
CA ASP A 44 2.27 1.86 -2.07
C ASP A 44 1.62 0.51 -2.43
N ASP A 45 2.24 -0.57 -1.95
CA ASP A 45 1.88 -1.95 -2.29
C ASP A 45 0.42 -2.28 -1.91
N SER A 46 -0.05 -1.78 -0.76
CA SER A 46 -1.39 -2.01 -0.26
C SER A 46 -2.47 -1.43 -1.17
N ILE A 47 -2.23 -0.24 -1.74
CA ILE A 47 -3.11 0.41 -2.71
C ILE A 47 -3.13 -0.41 -4.01
N LEU A 48 -1.96 -0.83 -4.50
CA LEU A 48 -1.84 -1.67 -5.70
C LEU A 48 -2.57 -3.02 -5.52
N LYS A 49 -2.39 -3.69 -4.37
CA LYS A 49 -3.07 -4.94 -4.00
C LYS A 49 -4.59 -4.74 -3.98
N GLY A 50 -5.09 -3.64 -3.42
CA GLY A 50 -6.52 -3.31 -3.43
C GLY A 50 -7.09 -3.22 -4.85
N TYR A 51 -6.41 -2.52 -5.77
CA TYR A 51 -6.84 -2.45 -7.17
C TYR A 51 -6.71 -3.76 -7.93
N ALA A 52 -5.67 -4.55 -7.65
CA ALA A 52 -5.49 -5.87 -8.23
C ALA A 52 -6.61 -6.83 -7.80
N ALA A 53 -6.98 -6.83 -6.51
CA ALA A 53 -8.11 -7.58 -5.97
C ALA A 53 -9.45 -7.19 -6.61
N ALA A 54 -9.67 -5.90 -6.86
CA ALA A 54 -10.89 -5.41 -7.52
C ALA A 54 -10.94 -5.74 -9.03
N ASN A 55 -9.79 -6.07 -9.64
CA ASN A 55 -9.65 -6.32 -11.08
C ASN A 55 -8.98 -7.68 -11.35
N SER A 56 -9.35 -8.70 -10.58
CA SER A 56 -8.76 -10.04 -10.66
C SER A 56 -8.72 -10.58 -12.10
N GLY A 57 -7.55 -11.11 -12.48
CA GLY A 57 -7.29 -11.62 -13.83
C GLY A 57 -6.94 -10.56 -14.88
N LYS A 58 -7.06 -9.26 -14.55
CA LYS A 58 -6.65 -8.15 -15.43
C LYS A 58 -5.41 -7.43 -14.93
N LEU A 59 -5.28 -7.28 -13.61
CA LEU A 59 -4.17 -6.60 -12.97
C LEU A 59 -3.45 -7.54 -12.00
N LYS A 60 -2.16 -7.28 -11.80
CA LYS A 60 -1.32 -7.94 -10.80
C LYS A 60 -0.25 -6.97 -10.30
N VAL A 61 0.16 -7.15 -9.05
CA VAL A 61 1.34 -6.46 -8.50
C VAL A 61 2.59 -7.23 -8.93
N VAL A 62 3.63 -6.51 -9.34
CA VAL A 62 4.88 -7.09 -9.88
C VAL A 62 6.09 -6.31 -9.41
N GLY A 63 7.26 -6.96 -9.48
CA GLY A 63 8.54 -6.37 -9.09
C GLY A 63 8.72 -6.29 -7.58
N ASP A 64 9.90 -5.82 -7.20
CA ASP A 64 10.24 -5.55 -5.80
C ASP A 64 9.86 -4.10 -5.43
N PRO A 65 9.60 -3.79 -4.15
CA PRO A 65 9.37 -2.43 -3.70
C PRO A 65 10.54 -1.49 -4.02
N PHE A 66 10.24 -0.24 -4.38
CA PHE A 66 11.25 0.81 -4.56
C PHE A 66 11.74 1.38 -3.22
N THR A 67 10.84 1.44 -2.24
CA THR A 67 11.05 2.03 -0.91
C THR A 67 10.24 1.27 0.13
N ASP A 68 10.66 1.38 1.40
CA ASP A 68 9.86 0.93 2.54
C ASP A 68 8.87 2.01 2.97
N GLU A 69 7.57 1.67 3.01
CA GLU A 69 6.50 2.58 3.40
C GLU A 69 5.72 2.01 4.60
N PRO A 70 6.26 2.10 5.83
CA PRO A 70 5.56 1.59 7.01
C PRO A 70 4.31 2.43 7.32
N TYR A 71 3.16 1.78 7.30
CA TYR A 71 1.88 2.41 7.64
C TYR A 71 1.69 2.50 9.16
N GLY A 72 1.16 3.63 9.62
CA GLY A 72 0.89 3.89 11.03
C GLY A 72 -0.47 4.54 11.27
N VAL A 73 -0.95 4.46 12.51
CA VAL A 73 -2.15 5.17 12.95
C VAL A 73 -1.74 6.55 13.45
N GLY A 74 -2.18 7.61 12.77
CA GLY A 74 -1.91 8.99 13.18
C GLY A 74 -2.71 9.39 14.43
N LEU A 75 -2.01 9.86 15.46
CA LEU A 75 -2.57 10.24 16.76
C LEU A 75 -2.06 11.61 17.22
N ASN A 76 -2.75 12.23 18.18
CA ASN A 76 -2.20 13.38 18.88
C ASN A 76 -0.90 12.94 19.58
N LYS A 77 0.18 13.70 19.38
CA LYS A 77 1.52 13.40 19.87
C LYS A 77 1.57 13.17 21.39
N ASP A 78 0.73 13.89 22.15
CA ASP A 78 0.74 13.87 23.61
C ASP A 78 -0.29 12.87 24.21
N ASP A 79 -1.12 12.23 23.38
CA ASP A 79 -2.13 11.27 23.83
C ASP A 79 -1.53 9.87 24.02
N LYS A 80 -0.82 9.71 25.14
CA LYS A 80 -0.20 8.44 25.52
C LYS A 80 -1.22 7.35 25.78
N VAL A 81 -2.39 7.69 26.30
CA VAL A 81 -3.42 6.70 26.66
C VAL A 81 -3.97 6.04 25.41
N LEU A 82 -4.34 6.84 24.40
CA LEU A 82 -4.85 6.31 23.14
C LEU A 82 -3.76 5.57 22.37
N ARG A 83 -2.51 6.07 22.38
CA ARG A 83 -1.39 5.38 21.74
C ARG A 83 -1.18 3.98 22.32
N GLU A 84 -1.11 3.85 23.65
CA GLU A 84 -0.97 2.55 24.30
C GLU A 84 -2.15 1.61 24.01
N ALA A 85 -3.38 2.13 24.02
CA ALA A 85 -4.57 1.35 23.72
C ALA A 85 -4.54 0.79 22.28
N ILE A 86 -4.15 1.61 21.29
CA ILE A 86 -4.07 1.19 19.89
C ILE A 86 -2.91 0.23 19.66
N SER A 87 -1.71 0.54 20.16
CA SER A 87 -0.55 -0.35 20.03
C SER A 87 -0.84 -1.73 20.63
N LYS A 88 -1.41 -1.79 21.83
CA LYS A 88 -1.79 -3.06 22.46
C LYS A 88 -2.85 -3.80 21.65
N SER A 89 -3.87 -3.10 21.17
CA SER A 89 -4.93 -3.72 20.36
C SER A 89 -4.35 -4.35 19.10
N LEU A 90 -3.49 -3.63 18.36
CA LEU A 90 -2.84 -4.14 17.16
C LEU A 90 -1.96 -5.36 17.45
N GLU A 91 -1.14 -5.34 18.50
CA GLU A 91 -0.33 -6.50 18.94
C GLU A 91 -1.21 -7.73 19.22
N GLU A 92 -2.31 -7.54 19.94
CA GLU A 92 -3.26 -8.63 20.25
C GLU A 92 -3.92 -9.17 18.98
N ARG A 93 -4.31 -8.30 18.03
CA ARG A 93 -4.92 -8.70 16.75
C ARG A 93 -3.93 -9.44 15.84
N VAL A 94 -2.64 -9.12 15.91
CA VAL A 94 -1.60 -9.90 15.21
C VAL A 94 -1.48 -11.28 15.85
N LYS A 95 -1.32 -11.32 17.18
CA LYS A 95 -1.11 -12.58 17.94
C LYS A 95 -2.28 -13.56 17.83
N ASP A 96 -3.51 -13.07 17.82
CA ASP A 96 -4.71 -13.92 17.74
C ASP A 96 -5.13 -14.29 16.31
N GLY A 97 -4.35 -13.84 15.31
CA GLY A 97 -4.58 -14.11 13.89
C GLY A 97 -5.69 -13.27 13.25
N THR A 98 -6.30 -12.33 13.96
CA THR A 98 -7.29 -11.40 13.38
C THR A 98 -6.69 -10.59 12.24
N TYR A 99 -5.44 -10.12 12.39
CA TYR A 99 -4.75 -9.37 11.35
C TYR A 99 -4.60 -10.19 10.06
N LYS A 100 -4.16 -11.45 10.18
CA LYS A 100 -4.06 -12.36 9.04
C LYS A 100 -5.40 -12.58 8.33
N LYS A 101 -6.48 -12.80 9.10
CA LYS A 101 -7.83 -12.95 8.53
C LYS A 101 -8.27 -11.70 7.76
N ILE A 102 -7.99 -10.50 8.30
CA ILE A 102 -8.31 -9.24 7.63
C ILE A 102 -7.48 -9.11 6.34
N TYR A 103 -6.19 -9.42 6.38
CA TYR A 103 -5.34 -9.39 5.20
C TYR A 103 -5.86 -10.32 4.11
N GLU A 104 -6.12 -11.60 4.44
CA GLU A 104 -6.65 -12.59 3.50
C GLU A 104 -8.01 -12.18 2.90
N ALA A 105 -8.88 -11.57 3.71
CA ALA A 105 -10.18 -11.07 3.27
C ALA A 105 -10.12 -9.76 2.46
N THR A 106 -8.95 -9.11 2.37
CA THR A 106 -8.76 -7.83 1.68
C THR A 106 -7.61 -7.91 0.68
N LEU A 107 -6.38 -7.60 1.10
CA LEU A 107 -5.20 -7.55 0.24
C LEU A 107 -4.83 -8.90 -0.36
N GLY A 108 -5.08 -9.99 0.37
CA GLY A 108 -4.87 -11.37 -0.10
C GLY A 108 -5.72 -11.73 -1.33
N LEU A 109 -6.85 -11.05 -1.54
CA LEU A 109 -7.68 -11.24 -2.75
C LEU A 109 -6.98 -10.82 -4.05
N SER A 110 -5.87 -10.07 -3.95
CA SER A 110 -5.01 -9.75 -5.09
C SER A 110 -4.17 -10.93 -5.59
N GLY A 111 -4.15 -12.04 -4.84
CA GLY A 111 -3.23 -13.16 -5.04
C GLY A 111 -1.87 -12.99 -4.35
N SER A 112 -1.67 -11.90 -3.61
CA SER A 112 -0.47 -11.73 -2.78
C SER A 112 -0.52 -12.59 -1.52
N ASP A 113 0.59 -13.23 -1.19
CA ASP A 113 0.72 -13.98 0.06
C ASP A 113 0.62 -13.08 1.29
N TYR A 114 0.20 -13.67 2.41
CA TYR A 114 0.21 -13.01 3.70
C TYR A 114 1.65 -12.73 4.14
N VAL A 115 1.91 -11.46 4.49
CA VAL A 115 3.14 -11.03 5.14
C VAL A 115 2.78 -10.53 6.53
N GLU A 116 3.49 -11.03 7.54
CA GLU A 116 3.30 -10.57 8.91
C GLU A 116 3.69 -9.09 9.02
N PRO A 117 2.90 -8.25 9.71
CA PRO A 117 3.23 -6.84 9.82
C PRO A 117 4.54 -6.65 10.61
N PRO A 118 5.27 -5.55 10.40
CA PRO A 118 6.43 -5.23 11.20
C PRO A 118 6.06 -5.08 12.68
N ALA A 119 7.06 -5.20 13.55
CA ALA A 119 6.88 -4.97 14.97
C ALA A 119 6.32 -3.56 15.23
N ILE A 120 5.41 -3.45 16.20
CA ILE A 120 4.81 -2.16 16.53
C ILE A 120 5.84 -1.27 17.21
N GLU A 121 6.13 -0.14 16.58
CA GLU A 121 6.99 0.88 17.15
C GLU A 121 6.22 1.75 18.15
N ARG A 122 6.71 1.80 19.39
CA ARG A 122 6.19 2.66 20.45
C ARG A 122 7.16 3.82 20.64
N TYR A 123 6.73 5.03 20.28
CA TYR A 123 7.52 6.27 20.41
C TYR A 123 7.02 7.16 21.56
#